data_AF-A0AAW0C6H1-F1
#
_entry.id   AF-A0AAW0C6H1-F1
#
_cell.length_a   1.000
_cell.length_b   1.000
_cell.length_c   1.000
_cell.angle_alpha   90.00
_cell.angle_beta   90.00
_cell.angle_gamma   90.00
#
_symmetry.space_group_name_H-M   'P 1'
#
loop_
_entity.id
_entity.type
_entity.pdbx_description
1 polymer ?
#
loop_
_entity_poly.entity_id
_entity_poly.type
_entity_poly.pdbx_seq_one_letter_code
_entity_poly.pdbx_strand_id
1 'polypeptide(L)'
;QAMKTRPKAELTKDIEPIYEEGELIDPDNGAVTKGYWCRLCKKDKVATKKCFLTGNISARRTHISRNPSHFEVYKRLCEKNKVPIHPRATPKGYGQFVWVRTSTEPEPNP
;
A
#
# COMPACT_ATOMS: atom_id res chain seq x y z
N GLN A 1 -30.68 2.80 0.14
CA GLN A 1 -29.46 3.05 -0.67
C GLN A 1 -28.50 1.88 -0.45
N ALA A 2 -28.24 1.08 -1.49
CA ALA A 2 -27.29 -0.03 -1.39
C ALA A 2 -25.87 0.54 -1.29
N MET A 3 -25.26 0.47 -0.11
CA MET A 3 -23.84 0.76 0.07
C MET A 3 -23.07 -0.27 -0.74
N LYS A 4 -22.69 0.08 -1.98
CA LYS A 4 -21.77 -0.70 -2.80
C LYS A 4 -20.42 -0.73 -2.08
N THR A 5 -20.24 -1.70 -1.20
CA THR A 5 -18.94 -2.03 -0.62
C THR A 5 -18.01 -2.36 -1.76
N ARG A 6 -17.05 -1.48 -2.04
CA ARG A 6 -15.97 -1.78 -2.99
C ARG A 6 -15.37 -3.14 -2.64
N PRO A 7 -15.12 -4.02 -3.62
CA PRO A 7 -14.51 -5.32 -3.36
C PRO A 7 -13.21 -5.13 -2.57
N LYS A 8 -12.99 -5.93 -1.52
CA LYS A 8 -11.74 -5.87 -0.72
C LYS A 8 -10.48 -5.96 -1.60
N ALA A 9 -10.55 -6.73 -2.68
CA ALA A 9 -9.48 -6.83 -3.68
C ALA A 9 -9.15 -5.48 -4.33
N GLU A 10 -10.15 -4.65 -4.65
CA GLU A 10 -9.92 -3.30 -5.20
C GLU A 10 -9.27 -2.36 -4.18
N LEU A 11 -9.50 -2.61 -2.88
CA LEU A 11 -8.92 -1.84 -1.79
C LEU A 11 -7.49 -2.29 -1.44
N THR A 12 -6.99 -3.41 -1.97
CA THR A 12 -5.64 -3.91 -1.71
C THR A 12 -4.74 -3.92 -2.94
N LYS A 13 -5.28 -3.81 -4.15
CA LYS A 13 -4.52 -3.79 -5.43
C LYS A 13 -3.27 -2.89 -5.40
N ASP A 14 -3.32 -1.75 -4.71
CA ASP A 14 -2.19 -0.83 -4.61
C ASP A 14 -1.02 -1.37 -3.77
N ILE A 15 -1.31 -2.15 -2.73
CA ILE A 15 -0.33 -2.64 -1.75
C ILE A 15 -0.03 -4.14 -1.86
N GLU A 16 -0.87 -4.90 -2.54
CA GLU A 16 -0.70 -6.33 -2.81
C GLU A 16 0.66 -6.70 -3.41
N PRO A 17 1.24 -5.95 -4.38
CA PRO A 17 2.58 -6.29 -4.88
C PRO A 17 3.71 -6.09 -3.87
N ILE A 18 3.47 -5.29 -2.81
CA ILE A 18 4.45 -4.95 -1.77
C ILE A 18 4.34 -5.90 -0.58
N TYR A 19 3.11 -6.33 -0.26
CA TYR A 19 2.81 -7.14 0.91
C TYR A 19 2.38 -8.53 0.52
N GLU A 20 3.08 -9.52 1.06
CA GLU A 20 2.77 -10.92 0.90
C GLU A 20 2.14 -11.47 2.18
N GLU A 21 1.03 -12.20 2.06
CA GLU A 21 0.42 -12.89 3.20
C GLU A 21 1.33 -13.99 3.70
N GLY A 22 1.46 -14.10 5.01
CA GLY A 22 2.25 -15.16 5.60
C GLY A 22 2.11 -15.23 7.11
N GLU A 23 2.96 -16.08 7.68
CA GLU A 23 2.91 -16.43 9.09
C GLU A 23 4.27 -16.15 9.72
N LEU A 24 4.28 -15.60 10.92
CA LEU A 24 5.46 -15.44 11.75
C LEU A 24 5.31 -16.39 12.93
N ILE A 25 6.25 -17.31 13.06
CA ILE A 25 6.36 -18.19 14.22
C ILE A 25 7.23 -17.47 15.24
N ASP A 26 6.67 -17.17 16.41
CA ASP A 26 7.42 -16.55 17.48
C ASP A 26 8.40 -17.57 18.07
N PRO A 27 9.72 -17.30 18.06
CA PRO A 27 10.73 -18.28 18.49
C PRO A 27 10.66 -18.60 19.99
N ASP A 28 10.01 -17.73 20.77
CA ASP A 28 9.96 -17.81 22.22
C ASP A 28 8.85 -18.74 22.73
N ASN A 29 7.69 -18.72 22.06
CA ASN A 29 6.49 -19.45 22.49
C ASN A 29 5.94 -20.41 21.42
N GLY A 30 6.55 -20.46 20.23
CA GLY A 30 6.06 -21.23 19.09
C GLY A 30 4.73 -20.73 18.52
N ALA A 31 4.25 -19.55 18.95
CA ALA A 31 2.97 -19.01 18.54
C ALA A 31 3.00 -18.59 17.07
N VAL A 32 2.07 -19.12 16.28
CA VAL A 32 1.91 -18.76 14.86
C VAL A 32 1.03 -17.54 14.76
N THR A 33 1.60 -16.43 14.30
CA THR A 33 0.88 -15.18 14.06
C THR A 33 0.70 -14.98 12.57
N LYS A 34 -0.55 -14.82 12.11
CA LYS A 34 -0.87 -14.51 10.71
C LYS A 34 -0.77 -13.01 10.44
N GLY A 35 -0.25 -12.64 9.28
CA GLY A 35 -0.02 -11.25 8.91
C GLY A 35 0.54 -11.08 7.51
N TYR A 36 1.28 -9.99 7.32
CA TYR A 36 1.74 -9.54 6.01
C TYR A 36 3.22 -9.18 6.05
N TRP A 37 4.01 -9.80 5.18
CA TRP A 37 5.41 -9.52 4.98
C TRP A 37 5.60 -8.39 3.98
N CYS A 38 6.29 -7.33 4.38
CA CYS A 38 6.75 -6.31 3.45
C CYS A 38 7.95 -6.83 2.65
N ARG A 39 7.76 -7.06 1.35
CA ARG A 39 8.81 -7.51 0.43
C ARG A 39 9.94 -6.49 0.29
N LEU A 40 9.63 -5.21 0.45
CA LEU A 40 10.63 -4.13 0.40
C LEU A 40 11.55 -4.16 1.61
N CYS A 41 10.99 -4.30 2.82
CA CYS A 41 11.81 -4.48 4.02
C CYS A 41 12.72 -5.71 3.94
N LYS A 42 12.21 -6.81 3.38
CA LYS A 42 12.98 -8.04 3.16
C LYS A 42 14.16 -7.80 2.21
N LYS A 43 13.96 -6.99 1.17
CA LYS A 43 15.01 -6.59 0.23
C LYS A 43 16.05 -5.68 0.88
N ASP A 44 15.62 -4.76 1.74
CA ASP A 44 16.48 -3.84 2.49
C ASP A 44 17.20 -4.48 3.70
N LYS A 45 17.03 -5.80 3.91
CA LYS A 45 17.59 -6.55 5.04
C LYS A 45 17.20 -5.96 6.41
N VAL A 46 16.01 -5.35 6.50
CA VAL A 46 15.46 -4.89 7.78
C VAL A 46 15.19 -6.12 8.67
N ALA A 47 15.36 -5.95 9.98
CA ALA A 47 15.09 -7.01 10.95
C ALA A 47 13.66 -7.57 10.77
N THR A 48 13.56 -8.89 10.71
CA THR A 48 12.35 -9.68 10.43
C THR A 48 11.12 -9.20 11.23
N LYS A 49 11.29 -8.87 12.51
CA LYS A 49 10.22 -8.37 13.40
C LYS A 49 9.62 -7.03 12.95
N LYS A 50 10.37 -6.20 12.22
CA LYS A 50 9.90 -4.91 11.66
C LYS A 50 9.33 -5.07 10.24
N CYS A 51 9.62 -6.19 9.57
CA CYS A 51 9.14 -6.50 8.22
C CYS A 51 7.75 -7.12 8.22
N PHE A 52 7.38 -7.79 9.31
CA PHE A 52 6.09 -8.45 9.47
C PHE A 52 5.06 -7.52 10.11
N LEU A 53 3.90 -7.37 9.46
CA LEU A 53 2.80 -6.56 9.95
C LEU A 53 1.56 -7.43 10.17
N THR A 54 1.04 -7.42 11.39
CA THR A 54 -0.22 -8.08 11.76
C THR A 54 -1.44 -7.16 11.56
N GLY A 55 -1.21 -5.90 11.17
CA GLY A 55 -2.26 -4.88 11.07
C GLY A 55 -3.07 -4.94 9.77
N ASN A 56 -4.21 -4.25 9.78
CA ASN A 56 -5.10 -4.10 8.62
C ASN A 56 -4.44 -3.31 7.47
N ILE A 57 -5.12 -3.26 6.32
CA ILE A 57 -4.72 -2.50 5.09
C ILE A 57 -4.25 -1.07 5.42
N SER A 58 -4.91 -0.40 6.36
CA SER A 58 -4.52 0.95 6.80
C SER A 58 -3.15 0.99 7.48
N ALA A 59 -2.80 -0.02 8.28
CA ALA A 59 -1.49 -0.13 8.91
C ALA A 59 -0.39 -0.36 7.86
N ARG A 60 -0.66 -1.20 6.86
CA ARG A 60 0.23 -1.43 5.70
C ARG A 60 0.51 -0.13 4.94
N ARG A 61 -0.53 0.64 4.59
CA ARG A 61 -0.36 1.96 3.97
C ARG A 61 0.43 2.94 4.85
N THR A 62 0.13 2.96 6.15
CA THR A 62 0.86 3.81 7.12
C THR A 62 2.34 3.42 7.19
N HIS A 63 2.67 2.14 7.09
CA HIS A 63 4.05 1.68 7.05
C HIS A 63 4.79 2.18 5.80
N ILE A 64 4.15 2.17 4.63
CA ILE A 64 4.72 2.75 3.41
C ILE A 64 4.98 4.25 3.62
N SER A 65 3.99 5.00 4.12
CA SER A 65 4.08 6.45 4.38
C SER A 65 5.24 6.83 5.30
N ARG A 66 5.55 5.98 6.29
CA ARG A 66 6.64 6.21 7.25
C ARG A 66 8.04 5.90 6.71
N ASN A 67 8.15 5.23 5.56
CA ASN A 67 9.42 4.81 4.99
C ASN A 67 9.58 5.39 3.58
N PRO A 68 10.41 6.43 3.37
CA PRO A 68 10.52 7.11 2.09
C PRO A 68 10.92 6.14 0.95
N SER A 69 11.86 5.23 1.20
CA SER A 69 12.27 4.19 0.24
C SER A 69 11.13 3.26 -0.16
N HIS A 70 10.21 2.95 0.76
CA HIS A 70 9.05 2.11 0.44
C HIS A 70 8.02 2.88 -0.38
N PHE A 71 7.83 4.17 -0.07
CA PHE A 71 6.93 5.02 -0.82
C PHE A 71 7.37 5.20 -2.28
N GLU A 72 8.67 5.33 -2.56
CA GLU A 72 9.16 5.42 -3.94
C GLU A 72 8.81 4.19 -4.78
N VAL A 73 8.97 2.99 -4.22
CA VAL A 73 8.60 1.75 -4.92
C VAL A 73 7.09 1.63 -5.06
N TYR A 74 6.33 1.99 -4.02
CA TYR A 74 4.87 2.04 -4.07
C TYR A 74 4.37 2.99 -5.17
N LYS A 75 4.92 4.20 -5.25
CA LYS A 75 4.59 5.18 -6.29
C LYS A 75 4.82 4.59 -7.69
N ARG A 76 6.00 4.01 -7.94
CA ARG A 76 6.31 3.36 -9.24
C ARG A 76 5.34 2.23 -9.57
N LEU A 77 4.94 1.43 -8.58
CA LEU A 77 3.98 0.34 -8.76
C LEU A 77 2.58 0.88 -9.05
N CYS A 78 2.13 1.92 -8.35
CA CYS A 78 0.86 2.61 -8.62
C CYS A 78 0.84 3.17 -10.05
N GLU A 79 1.90 3.86 -10.47
CA GLU A 79 2.04 4.40 -11.82
C GLU A 79 2.03 3.29 -12.88
N LYS A 80 2.79 2.21 -12.67
CA LYS A 80 2.85 1.05 -13.58
C LYS A 80 1.52 0.34 -13.73
N ASN A 81 0.77 0.18 -12.64
CA ASN A 81 -0.52 -0.51 -12.64
C ASN A 81 -1.71 0.43 -12.93
N LYS A 82 -1.45 1.73 -13.19
CA LYS A 82 -2.48 2.78 -13.36
C LYS A 82 -3.47 2.82 -12.17
N VAL A 83 -2.96 2.58 -10.97
CA VAL A 83 -3.74 2.61 -9.72
C VAL A 83 -3.50 3.96 -9.03
N PRO A 84 -4.56 4.66 -8.58
CA PRO A 84 -4.37 5.91 -7.85
C PRO A 84 -3.63 5.69 -6.53
N ILE A 85 -2.65 6.55 -6.26
CA ILE A 85 -1.88 6.56 -5.01
C ILE A 85 -2.83 6.86 -3.86
N HIS A 86 -2.85 6.00 -2.84
CA HIS A 86 -3.74 6.20 -1.71
C HIS A 86 -3.16 7.27 -0.75
N PRO A 87 -3.94 8.26 -0.29
CA PRO A 87 -3.44 9.38 0.52
C PRO A 87 -2.79 8.93 1.84
N ARG A 88 -3.31 7.85 2.45
CA ARG A 88 -2.72 7.25 3.66
C ARG A 88 -1.35 6.58 3.44
N ALA A 89 -1.01 6.21 2.21
CA ALA A 89 0.32 5.67 1.87
C ALA A 89 1.34 6.79 1.56
N THR A 90 0.88 8.03 1.44
CA THR A 90 1.73 9.20 1.19
C THR A 90 2.38 9.71 2.50
N PRO A 91 3.69 9.98 2.53
CA PRO A 91 4.37 10.58 3.68
C PRO A 91 3.78 11.96 4.01
N LYS A 92 3.66 12.29 5.31
CA LYS A 92 3.28 13.65 5.74
C LYS A 92 4.40 14.62 5.36
N GLY A 93 4.17 15.43 4.33
CA GLY A 93 5.15 16.36 3.76
C GLY A 93 5.51 16.06 2.30
N TYR A 94 5.14 14.90 1.77
CA TYR A 94 5.18 14.67 0.33
C TYR A 94 4.01 15.43 -0.29
N GLY A 95 4.35 16.45 -1.09
CA GLY A 95 3.46 17.51 -1.54
C GLY A 95 2.03 17.06 -1.90
N GLN A 96 1.09 17.83 -1.38
CA GLN A 96 -0.31 17.90 -1.80
C GLN A 96 -0.38 18.17 -3.31
N PHE A 97 -0.29 17.14 -4.15
CA PHE A 97 -0.42 17.28 -5.60
C PHE A 97 -1.59 16.45 -6.11
N VAL A 98 -2.69 17.19 -6.25
CA VAL A 98 -3.74 17.12 -7.28
C VAL A 98 -4.28 15.74 -7.65
N TRP A 99 -5.52 15.52 -7.19
CA TRP A 99 -6.53 14.87 -8.00
C TRP A 99 -6.68 15.64 -9.32
N VAL A 100 -5.87 15.34 -10.34
CA VAL A 100 -6.33 15.57 -11.70
C VAL A 100 -7.33 14.46 -11.98
N ARG A 101 -8.60 14.73 -11.62
CA ARG A 101 -9.69 14.20 -12.41
C ARG A 101 -9.33 14.57 -13.85
N THR A 102 -8.97 13.59 -14.66
CA THR A 102 -9.05 13.72 -16.10
C THR A 102 -10.49 14.13 -16.40
N SER A 103 -10.70 15.44 -16.54
CA SER A 103 -11.81 15.98 -17.32
C SER A 103 -11.62 15.40 -18.70
N THR A 104 -12.36 14.34 -19.00
CA THR A 104 -12.51 13.88 -20.36
C THR A 104 -13.23 14.99 -21.12
N GLU A 105 -12.59 15.41 -22.21
CA GLU A 105 -13.10 16.14 -23.36
C GLU A 105 -13.40 17.65 -23.21
N PRO A 106 -12.62 18.51 -23.90
CA PRO A 106 -13.22 19.60 -24.64
C PRO A 106 -13.86 19.02 -25.90
N GLU A 107 -15.17 19.20 -26.09
CA GLU A 107 -15.74 19.20 -27.44
C GLU A 107 -15.47 20.59 -28.05
N PRO A 108 -14.56 20.72 -29.04
CA PRO A 108 -14.77 21.70 -30.08
C PRO A 108 -15.67 21.06 -31.14
N ASN A 109 -16.61 21.86 -31.66
CA ASN A 109 -16.71 22.24 -33.08
C ASN A 109 -18.19 22.47 -33.49
N PRO A 110 -18.44 23.01 -34.69
CA PRO A 110 -18.63 24.41 -35.05
C PRO A 110 -20.10 24.83 -35.26
#